data_AF-A0A174YTQ3-F1
#
_entry.id   AF-A0A174YTQ3-F1
#
_cell.length_a   1.000
_cell.length_b   1.000
_cell.length_c   1.000
_cell.angle_alpha   90.00
_cell.angle_beta   90.00
_cell.angle_gamma   90.00
#
_symmetry.space_group_name_H-M   'P 1'
#
loop_
_entity.id
_entity.type
_entity.pdbx_description
1 polymer ?
#
loop_
_entity_poly.entity_id
_entity_poly.type
_entity_poly.pdbx_seq_one_letter_code
_entity_poly.pdbx_strand_id
1 'polypeptide(L)'
;MMDSNISDSMAKSIFNNEIIQNMTDETFDKILDGIGFTVPDILRDIPVFKYVVSLYSLSSDIIKCMEVKRQLRFLRELSKCSVNQKELNKRRIAYQNKEKWVYREIEQLCLFISRSNDVNKSQIQAYLYISLVNKDIEYKDFVEYLQVVDMMLIEDVKELIDIFEQGKNHEYDYARCFRLQALGLLTGGITLYPGESQVDKFYLTKVGRRLCDVVMNNRND
;
A
#
# COMPACT_ATOMS: atom_id res chain seq x y z
N MET A 1 22.56 -20.12 11.20
CA MET A 1 22.21 -18.76 10.77
C MET A 1 20.84 -18.86 10.14
N MET A 2 19.86 -18.09 10.61
CA MET A 2 18.55 -18.07 9.96
C MET A 2 18.76 -17.24 8.69
N ASP A 3 18.77 -17.87 7.53
CA ASP A 3 18.87 -17.20 6.24
C ASP A 3 17.79 -16.12 6.23
N SER A 4 18.20 -14.86 6.28
CA SER A 4 17.26 -13.74 6.31
C SER A 4 16.42 -13.82 5.05
N ASN A 5 15.12 -14.03 5.18
CA ASN A 5 14.19 -13.92 4.06
C ASN A 5 13.62 -12.49 4.00
N ILE A 6 12.90 -12.18 2.92
CA ILE A 6 12.34 -10.83 2.72
C ILE A 6 11.43 -10.42 3.88
N SER A 7 10.61 -11.34 4.40
CA SER A 7 9.67 -11.10 5.51
C SER A 7 10.39 -10.77 6.80
N ASP A 8 11.47 -11.48 7.13
CA ASP A 8 12.31 -11.21 8.30
C ASP A 8 12.96 -9.82 8.22
N SER A 9 13.46 -9.48 7.03
CA SER A 9 14.09 -8.19 6.77
C SER A 9 13.09 -7.05 6.79
N MET A 10 11.88 -7.27 6.26
CA MET A 10 10.77 -6.32 6.32
C MET A 10 10.29 -6.11 7.75
N ALA A 11 10.11 -7.16 8.54
CA ALA A 11 9.74 -7.08 9.95
C ALA A 11 10.71 -6.20 10.73
N LYS A 12 12.02 -6.46 10.60
CA LYS A 12 13.07 -5.65 11.24
C LYS A 12 13.03 -4.19 10.79
N SER A 13 12.72 -3.93 9.52
CA SER A 13 12.64 -2.57 8.97
C SER A 13 11.40 -1.82 9.46
N ILE A 14 10.26 -2.51 9.57
CA ILE A 14 9.01 -1.97 10.15
C ILE A 14 9.23 -1.57 11.62
N PHE A 15 9.89 -2.45 12.40
CA PHE A 15 10.06 -2.22 13.82
C PHE A 15 11.23 -1.30 14.18
N ASN A 16 12.20 -1.10 13.28
CA ASN A 16 13.37 -0.24 13.46
C ASN A 16 13.48 0.74 12.29
N ASN A 17 12.54 1.69 12.18
CA ASN A 17 12.42 2.61 11.05
C ASN A 17 13.00 4.01 11.30
N GLU A 18 13.88 4.17 12.31
CA GLU A 18 14.46 5.46 12.71
C GLU A 18 15.18 6.18 11.54
N ILE A 19 15.90 5.42 10.70
CA ILE A 19 16.57 5.95 9.50
C ILE A 19 15.54 6.60 8.55
N ILE A 20 14.38 5.96 8.39
CA ILE A 20 13.31 6.46 7.52
C ILE A 20 12.60 7.66 8.15
N GLN A 21 12.40 7.66 9.48
CA GLN A 21 11.81 8.80 10.22
C GLN A 21 12.66 10.06 10.09
N ASN A 22 14.00 9.92 10.17
CA ASN A 22 14.93 11.04 10.11
C ASN A 22 15.26 11.51 8.69
N MET A 23 14.77 10.81 7.65
CA MET A 23 14.99 11.19 6.25
C MET A 23 14.21 12.47 5.90
N THR A 24 14.84 13.41 5.20
CA THR A 24 14.15 14.61 4.70
C THR A 24 13.30 14.29 3.47
N ASP A 25 12.21 15.04 3.27
CA ASP A 25 11.36 14.87 2.08
C ASP A 25 12.14 15.07 0.78
N GLU A 26 13.04 16.06 0.74
CA GLU A 26 13.93 16.27 -0.42
C GLU A 26 14.80 15.04 -0.74
N THR A 27 15.33 14.36 0.28
CA THR A 27 16.14 13.15 0.08
C THR A 27 15.27 12.00 -0.43
N PHE A 28 14.06 11.87 0.12
CA PHE A 28 13.11 10.84 -0.27
C PHE A 28 12.65 11.01 -1.72
N ASP A 29 12.29 12.23 -2.12
CA ASP A 29 11.82 12.55 -3.48
C ASP A 29 12.94 12.34 -4.51
N LYS A 30 14.17 12.78 -4.22
CA LYS A 30 15.35 12.49 -5.07
C LYS A 30 15.56 11.00 -5.31
N ILE A 31 15.30 10.17 -4.30
CA ILE A 31 15.43 8.71 -4.42
C ILE A 31 14.29 8.13 -5.27
N LEU A 32 13.06 8.59 -5.08
CA LEU A 32 11.91 8.10 -5.84
C LEU A 32 11.98 8.50 -7.31
N ASP A 33 12.45 9.70 -7.62
CA ASP A 33 12.47 10.23 -8.99
C ASP A 33 13.69 9.77 -9.81
N GLY A 34 14.74 9.26 -9.16
CA GLY A 34 15.96 8.80 -9.83
C GLY A 34 15.70 7.65 -10.83
N ILE A 35 16.10 7.83 -12.09
CA ILE A 35 16.11 6.78 -13.13
C ILE A 35 17.48 6.09 -13.12
N GLY A 36 17.51 4.75 -13.06
CA GLY A 36 18.77 3.99 -12.98
C GLY A 36 19.46 4.19 -11.62
N PHE A 37 19.06 3.38 -10.64
CA PHE A 37 19.30 3.69 -9.24
C PHE A 37 20.49 2.94 -8.66
N THR A 38 21.50 3.69 -8.19
CA THR A 38 22.44 3.22 -7.19
C THR A 38 21.81 3.44 -5.82
N VAL A 39 21.54 2.37 -5.07
CA VAL A 39 20.98 2.45 -3.72
C VAL A 39 21.91 3.29 -2.83
N PRO A 40 21.48 4.47 -2.33
CA PRO A 40 22.26 5.30 -1.44
C PRO A 40 22.71 4.49 -0.22
N ASP A 41 23.92 4.78 0.28
CA ASP A 41 24.48 4.02 1.39
C ASP A 41 23.58 4.10 2.65
N ILE A 42 22.91 5.22 2.89
CA ILE A 42 21.94 5.37 3.99
C ILE A 42 20.80 4.34 3.94
N LEU A 43 20.39 3.90 2.74
CA LEU A 43 19.36 2.87 2.61
C LEU A 43 19.92 1.47 2.87
N ARG A 44 21.21 1.24 2.65
CA ARG A 44 21.82 -0.10 2.83
C ARG A 44 21.85 -0.56 4.29
N ASP A 45 21.71 0.37 5.23
CA ASP A 45 21.61 0.08 6.66
C ASP A 45 20.21 -0.42 7.07
N ILE A 46 19.20 -0.23 6.22
CA ILE A 46 17.84 -0.72 6.48
C ILE A 46 17.77 -2.20 6.07
N PRO A 47 17.33 -3.10 6.98
CA PRO A 47 17.41 -4.54 6.75
C PRO A 47 16.76 -5.03 5.44
N VAL A 48 15.60 -4.51 5.06
CA VAL A 48 14.88 -4.95 3.85
C VAL A 48 15.63 -4.54 2.58
N PHE A 49 16.23 -3.35 2.54
CA PHE A 49 17.05 -2.92 1.40
C PHE A 49 18.36 -3.69 1.33
N LYS A 50 18.99 -3.96 2.48
CA LYS A 50 20.17 -4.83 2.55
C LYS A 50 19.89 -6.20 1.95
N TYR A 51 18.74 -6.79 2.28
CA TYR A 51 18.30 -8.06 1.71
C TYR A 51 18.12 -7.98 0.18
N VAL A 52 17.34 -7.00 -0.31
CA VAL A 52 17.09 -6.81 -1.75
C VAL A 52 18.39 -6.62 -2.53
N VAL A 53 19.33 -5.84 -1.98
CA VAL A 53 20.65 -5.60 -2.57
C VAL A 53 21.54 -6.85 -2.54
N SER A 54 21.46 -7.66 -1.48
CA SER A 54 22.29 -8.86 -1.32
C SER A 54 21.95 -9.99 -2.30
N LEU A 55 20.69 -10.09 -2.72
CA LEU A 55 20.25 -11.14 -3.64
C LEU A 55 20.76 -10.92 -5.07
N TYR A 56 21.18 -9.70 -5.43
CA TYR A 56 21.51 -9.42 -6.81
C TYR A 56 22.53 -8.29 -6.99
N SER A 57 23.54 -8.48 -7.86
CA SER A 57 24.54 -7.45 -8.19
C SER A 57 23.89 -6.18 -8.79
N LEU A 58 24.31 -5.00 -8.32
CA LEU A 58 23.55 -3.74 -8.36
C LEU A 58 23.62 -2.92 -9.67
N SER A 59 24.24 -3.40 -10.74
CA SER A 59 24.24 -2.64 -12.01
C SER A 59 23.09 -3.09 -12.92
N SER A 60 22.20 -2.14 -13.26
CA SER A 60 21.22 -2.13 -14.36
C SER A 60 19.90 -2.94 -14.28
N ASP A 61 19.48 -3.46 -13.13
CA ASP A 61 18.17 -4.13 -13.04
C ASP A 61 17.05 -3.20 -12.56
N ILE A 62 16.20 -2.80 -13.50
CA ILE A 62 15.02 -1.95 -13.25
C ILE A 62 14.05 -2.57 -12.25
N ILE A 63 13.92 -3.91 -12.21
CA ILE A 63 12.99 -4.61 -11.31
C ILE A 63 13.42 -4.37 -9.86
N LYS A 64 14.72 -4.39 -9.56
CA LYS A 64 15.27 -4.13 -8.22
C LYS A 64 15.08 -2.70 -7.78
N CYS A 65 15.33 -1.76 -8.70
CA CYS A 65 15.10 -0.34 -8.46
C CYS A 65 13.65 -0.12 -8.03
N MET A 66 12.70 -0.73 -8.76
CA MET A 66 11.29 -0.66 -8.43
C MET A 66 10.97 -1.33 -7.09
N GLU A 67 11.58 -2.48 -6.79
CA GLU A 67 11.39 -3.16 -5.49
C GLU A 67 11.81 -2.29 -4.31
N VAL A 68 13.00 -1.66 -4.39
CA VAL A 68 13.47 -0.74 -3.35
C VAL A 68 12.54 0.47 -3.22
N LYS A 69 12.11 1.07 -4.34
CA LYS A 69 11.19 2.22 -4.32
C LYS A 69 9.85 1.89 -3.68
N ARG A 70 9.27 0.73 -3.98
CA ARG A 70 8.01 0.25 -3.37
C ARG A 70 8.13 0.07 -1.87
N GLN A 71 9.16 -0.64 -1.42
CA GLN A 71 9.43 -0.85 0.01
C GLN A 71 9.74 0.48 0.72
N LEU A 72 10.48 1.39 0.09
CA LEU A 72 10.79 2.71 0.63
C LEU A 72 9.55 3.58 0.77
N ARG A 73 8.69 3.61 -0.24
CA ARG A 73 7.40 4.31 -0.15
C ARG A 73 6.57 3.77 0.99
N PHE A 74 6.43 2.46 1.12
CA PHE A 74 5.72 1.84 2.23
C PHE A 74 6.28 2.26 3.61
N LEU A 75 7.60 2.12 3.80
CA LEU A 75 8.23 2.42 5.10
C LEU A 75 8.12 3.91 5.45
N ARG A 76 8.20 4.79 4.44
CA ARG A 76 8.04 6.24 4.63
C ARG A 76 6.65 6.58 5.13
N GLU A 77 5.61 6.06 4.50
CA GLU A 77 4.22 6.31 4.92
C GLU A 77 3.97 5.74 6.32
N LEU A 78 4.46 4.53 6.60
CA LEU A 78 4.39 3.94 7.94
C LEU A 78 5.08 4.81 9.01
N SER A 79 6.15 5.52 8.64
CA SER A 79 6.88 6.41 9.55
C SER A 79 6.19 7.75 9.80
N LYS A 80 5.38 8.23 8.84
CA LYS A 80 4.70 9.53 8.89
C LYS A 80 3.33 9.45 9.57
N CYS A 81 2.60 8.36 9.37
CA CYS A 81 1.22 8.24 9.87
C CYS A 81 1.15 7.88 11.36
N SER A 82 0.00 8.17 11.98
CA SER A 82 -0.26 7.83 13.37
C SER A 82 -0.51 6.33 13.53
N VAL A 83 0.48 5.62 14.08
CA VAL A 83 0.39 4.19 14.41
C VAL A 83 0.22 4.00 15.91
N ASN A 84 -0.73 3.14 16.29
CA ASN A 84 -0.90 2.70 17.67
C ASN A 84 0.34 1.93 18.14
N GLN A 85 1.24 2.63 18.83
CA GLN A 85 2.52 2.09 19.29
C GLN A 85 2.36 0.88 20.23
N LYS A 86 1.27 0.80 21.00
CA LYS A 86 0.99 -0.35 21.86
C LYS A 86 0.72 -1.61 21.04
N GLU A 87 -0.11 -1.51 20.00
CA GLU A 87 -0.43 -2.65 19.13
C GLU A 87 0.73 -2.99 18.17
N LEU A 88 1.53 -2.00 17.76
CA LEU A 88 2.76 -2.24 17.01
C LEU A 88 3.81 -2.99 17.85
N ASN A 89 3.96 -2.61 19.13
CA ASN A 89 4.85 -3.32 20.06
C ASN A 89 4.40 -4.75 20.34
N LYS A 90 3.09 -5.04 20.35
CA LYS A 90 2.61 -6.43 20.42
C LYS A 90 3.08 -7.27 19.23
N ARG A 91 3.03 -6.72 18.02
CA ARG A 91 3.56 -7.38 16.81
C ARG A 91 5.07 -7.58 16.90
N ARG A 92 5.81 -6.60 17.42
CA ARG A 92 7.25 -6.73 17.68
C ARG A 92 7.56 -7.89 18.63
N ILE A 93 6.84 -8.01 19.75
CA ILE A 93 7.00 -9.10 20.73
C ILE A 93 6.62 -10.45 20.08
N ALA A 94 5.49 -10.51 19.37
CA ALA A 94 5.06 -11.72 18.69
C ALA A 94 6.07 -12.19 17.63
N TYR A 95 6.72 -11.25 16.95
CA TYR A 95 7.80 -11.55 15.99
C TYR A 95 9.04 -12.12 16.70
N GLN A 96 9.46 -11.52 17.82
CA GLN A 96 10.55 -12.07 18.65
C GLN A 96 10.23 -13.48 19.18
N ASN A 97 8.98 -13.72 19.55
CA ASN A 97 8.47 -15.01 20.01
C ASN A 97 8.20 -16.02 18.89
N LYS A 98 8.44 -15.66 17.62
CA LYS A 98 8.21 -16.52 16.45
C LYS A 98 6.74 -16.95 16.28
N GLU A 99 5.80 -16.11 16.70
CA GLU A 99 4.37 -16.42 16.61
C GLU A 99 3.87 -16.40 15.16
N LYS A 100 3.26 -17.49 14.70
CA LYS A 100 2.93 -17.67 13.27
C LYS A 100 2.05 -16.58 12.67
N TRP A 101 1.18 -15.95 13.45
CA TRP A 101 0.22 -14.97 12.92
C TRP A 101 0.89 -13.69 12.42
N VAL A 102 1.93 -13.20 13.09
CA VAL A 102 2.64 -11.97 12.65
C VAL A 102 3.46 -12.22 11.39
N TYR A 103 4.03 -13.42 11.25
CA TYR A 103 4.72 -13.80 10.01
C TYR A 103 3.75 -13.85 8.84
N ARG A 104 2.54 -14.38 9.02
CA ARG A 104 1.50 -14.36 7.98
C ARG A 104 1.12 -12.93 7.58
N GLU A 105 0.94 -12.02 8.54
CA GLU A 105 0.68 -10.60 8.25
C GLU A 105 1.80 -9.99 7.38
N ILE A 106 3.05 -10.18 7.79
CA ILE A 106 4.21 -9.59 7.12
C ILE A 106 4.48 -10.25 5.75
N GLU A 107 4.30 -11.57 5.64
CA GLU A 107 4.45 -12.30 4.37
C GLU A 107 3.42 -11.83 3.33
N GLN A 108 2.16 -11.66 3.72
CA GLN A 108 1.12 -11.11 2.83
C GLN A 108 1.51 -9.70 2.37
N LEU A 109 1.90 -8.86 3.32
CA LEU A 109 2.33 -7.50 3.02
C LEU A 109 3.51 -7.47 2.03
N CYS A 110 4.56 -8.25 2.29
CA CYS A 110 5.72 -8.37 1.39
C CYS A 110 5.30 -8.84 0.00
N LEU A 111 4.47 -9.88 -0.11
CA LEU A 111 4.02 -10.42 -1.39
C LEU A 111 3.35 -9.33 -2.24
N PHE A 112 2.42 -8.58 -1.65
CA PHE A 112 1.65 -7.54 -2.35
C PHE A 112 2.47 -6.28 -2.65
N ILE A 113 3.41 -5.90 -1.79
CA ILE A 113 4.37 -4.83 -2.11
C ILE A 113 5.25 -5.26 -3.29
N SER A 114 5.82 -6.47 -3.25
CA SER A 114 6.80 -6.89 -4.25
C SER A 114 6.21 -7.07 -5.65
N ARG A 115 4.97 -7.59 -5.75
CA ARG A 115 4.28 -7.78 -7.03
C ARG A 115 3.63 -6.51 -7.58
N SER A 116 3.54 -5.43 -6.79
CA SER A 116 2.85 -4.22 -7.22
C SER A 116 3.49 -3.61 -8.46
N ASN A 117 2.67 -3.31 -9.45
CA ASN A 117 3.09 -2.65 -10.69
C ASN A 117 3.29 -1.13 -10.55
N ASP A 118 2.89 -0.54 -9.42
CA ASP A 118 2.98 0.89 -9.17
C ASP A 118 3.52 1.18 -7.76
N VAL A 119 4.38 2.19 -7.62
CA VAL A 119 4.99 2.59 -6.34
C VAL A 119 3.96 3.26 -5.41
N ASN A 120 3.01 4.00 -5.96
CA ASN A 120 1.98 4.69 -5.19
C ASN A 120 0.98 3.70 -4.57
N LYS A 121 0.83 2.48 -5.11
CA LYS A 121 0.07 1.42 -4.43
C LYS A 121 0.70 1.03 -3.09
N SER A 122 2.02 1.12 -2.95
CA SER A 122 2.72 0.83 -1.68
C SER A 122 2.40 1.83 -0.58
N GLN A 123 1.97 3.05 -0.93
CA GLN A 123 1.40 3.99 0.03
C GLN A 123 0.05 3.50 0.56
N ILE A 124 -0.86 3.06 -0.31
CA ILE A 124 -2.15 2.52 0.10
C ILE A 124 -1.97 1.24 0.94
N GLN A 125 -1.01 0.39 0.57
CA GLN A 125 -0.65 -0.81 1.34
C GLN A 125 -0.13 -0.45 2.75
N ALA A 126 0.59 0.67 2.91
CA ALA A 126 0.97 1.19 4.22
C ALA A 126 -0.26 1.60 5.03
N TYR A 127 -1.19 2.34 4.43
CA TYR A 127 -2.43 2.79 5.10
C TYR A 127 -3.29 1.62 5.55
N LEU A 128 -3.37 0.56 4.74
CA LEU A 128 -4.04 -0.69 5.11
C LEU A 128 -3.36 -1.38 6.30
N TYR A 129 -2.03 -1.45 6.30
CA TYR A 129 -1.29 -2.03 7.43
C TYR A 129 -1.45 -1.22 8.70
N ILE A 130 -1.41 0.12 8.61
CA ILE A 130 -1.66 1.03 9.73
C ILE A 130 -3.07 0.81 10.29
N SER A 131 -4.08 0.74 9.41
CA SER A 131 -5.47 0.48 9.80
C SER A 131 -5.64 -0.88 10.49
N LEU A 132 -4.92 -1.91 10.03
CA LEU A 132 -4.87 -3.22 10.70
C LEU A 132 -4.21 -3.14 12.08
N VAL A 133 -3.12 -2.36 12.21
CA VAL A 133 -2.42 -2.18 13.49
C VAL A 133 -3.29 -1.41 14.49
N ASN A 134 -3.98 -0.37 14.01
CA ASN A 134 -4.90 0.46 14.77
C ASN A 134 -6.21 -0.24 15.12
N LYS A 135 -6.49 -1.40 14.51
CA LYS A 135 -7.72 -2.19 14.64
C LYS A 135 -8.96 -1.52 14.03
N ASP A 136 -8.76 -0.65 13.05
CA ASP A 136 -9.83 -0.07 12.25
C ASP A 136 -10.39 -1.10 11.26
N ILE A 137 -9.58 -2.09 10.87
CA ILE A 137 -9.94 -3.23 10.03
C ILE A 137 -9.45 -4.55 10.63
N GLU A 138 -10.14 -5.64 10.31
CA GLU A 138 -9.72 -6.99 10.70
C GLU A 138 -8.69 -7.55 9.71
N TYR A 139 -7.98 -8.62 10.10
CA TYR A 139 -7.02 -9.29 9.21
C TYR A 139 -7.65 -9.77 7.90
N LYS A 140 -8.90 -10.26 7.94
CA LYS A 140 -9.61 -10.68 6.73
C LYS A 140 -9.84 -9.50 5.79
N ASP A 141 -10.32 -8.37 6.33
CA ASP A 141 -10.52 -7.13 5.59
C ASP A 141 -9.19 -6.66 4.97
N PHE A 142 -8.11 -6.69 5.75
CA PHE A 142 -6.77 -6.31 5.28
C PHE A 142 -6.33 -7.11 4.06
N VAL A 143 -6.46 -8.45 4.10
CA VAL A 143 -6.10 -9.31 2.96
C VAL A 143 -6.99 -9.04 1.75
N GLU A 144 -8.29 -8.84 1.95
CA GLU A 144 -9.23 -8.50 0.87
C GLU A 144 -8.85 -7.17 0.21
N TYR A 145 -8.55 -6.13 1.00
CA TYR A 145 -8.12 -4.84 0.44
C TYR A 145 -6.76 -4.90 -0.26
N LEU A 146 -5.81 -5.72 0.22
CA LEU A 146 -4.55 -5.93 -0.50
C LEU A 146 -4.78 -6.50 -1.90
N GLN A 147 -5.71 -7.45 -2.05
CA GLN A 147 -6.09 -8.02 -3.34
C GLN A 147 -6.78 -6.99 -4.24
N VAL A 148 -7.68 -6.18 -3.67
CA VAL A 148 -8.33 -5.09 -4.40
C VAL A 148 -7.30 -4.09 -4.93
N VAL A 149 -6.38 -3.62 -4.08
CA VAL A 149 -5.34 -2.63 -4.46
C VAL A 149 -4.38 -3.20 -5.49
N ASP A 150 -4.06 -4.50 -5.42
CA ASP A 150 -3.24 -5.18 -6.42
C ASP A 150 -3.88 -5.11 -7.81
N MET A 151 -5.18 -5.38 -7.91
CA MET A 151 -5.92 -5.38 -9.18
C MET A 151 -6.31 -3.99 -9.69
N MET A 152 -6.47 -3.01 -8.80
CA MET A 152 -6.90 -1.66 -9.13
C MET A 152 -5.83 -0.89 -9.92
N LEU A 153 -6.20 -0.10 -10.93
CA LEU A 153 -5.25 0.85 -11.51
C LEU A 153 -5.08 2.04 -10.56
N ILE A 154 -3.86 2.59 -10.44
CA ILE A 154 -3.62 3.70 -9.50
C ILE A 154 -4.53 4.91 -9.79
N GLU A 155 -4.79 5.17 -11.07
CA GLU A 155 -5.68 6.23 -11.55
C GLU A 155 -7.15 6.02 -11.13
N ASP A 156 -7.58 4.77 -10.92
CA ASP A 156 -8.94 4.46 -10.47
C ASP A 156 -9.14 4.87 -9.00
N VAL A 157 -8.06 4.97 -8.21
CA VAL A 157 -8.11 5.48 -6.84
C VAL A 157 -8.61 6.91 -6.82
N LYS A 158 -8.15 7.75 -7.76
CA LYS A 158 -8.57 9.15 -7.82
C LYS A 158 -10.08 9.26 -8.07
N GLU A 159 -10.60 8.51 -9.03
CA GLU A 159 -12.04 8.44 -9.30
C GLU A 159 -12.82 8.00 -8.05
N LEU A 160 -12.35 6.96 -7.37
CA LEU A 160 -12.99 6.45 -6.15
C LEU A 160 -13.07 7.52 -5.05
N ILE A 161 -12.00 8.30 -4.87
CA ILE A 161 -11.95 9.40 -3.89
C ILE A 161 -12.82 10.58 -4.34
N ASP A 162 -12.80 10.95 -5.62
CA ASP A 162 -13.62 12.06 -6.13
C ASP A 162 -15.12 11.75 -5.96
N ILE A 163 -15.55 10.51 -6.21
CA ILE A 163 -16.91 10.03 -5.92
C ILE A 163 -17.23 10.10 -4.42
N PHE A 164 -16.27 9.76 -3.56
CA PHE A 164 -16.44 9.81 -2.11
C PHE A 164 -16.65 11.24 -1.60
N GLU A 165 -15.87 12.20 -2.10
CA GLU A 165 -15.90 13.61 -1.68
C GLU A 165 -17.06 14.40 -2.30
N GLN A 166 -17.29 14.24 -3.60
CA GLN A 166 -18.26 15.05 -4.36
C GLN A 166 -19.66 14.43 -4.39
N GLY A 167 -19.78 13.14 -4.09
CA GLY A 167 -21.03 12.42 -4.03
C GLY A 167 -21.86 12.56 -5.32
N LYS A 168 -23.04 13.17 -5.21
CA LYS A 168 -24.02 13.24 -6.31
C LYS A 168 -23.68 14.23 -7.43
N ASN A 169 -22.66 15.07 -7.25
CA ASN A 169 -22.28 16.13 -8.18
C ASN A 169 -21.08 15.75 -9.06
N HIS A 170 -20.51 14.55 -8.86
CA HIS A 170 -19.36 14.08 -9.63
C HIS A 170 -19.75 13.71 -11.07
N GLU A 171 -18.95 14.14 -12.04
CA GLU A 171 -19.02 13.66 -13.42
C GLU A 171 -18.17 12.39 -13.56
N TYR A 172 -18.80 11.27 -13.89
CA TYR A 172 -18.17 9.95 -13.85
C TYR A 172 -17.31 9.67 -15.09
N ASP A 173 -16.09 9.17 -14.89
CA ASP A 173 -15.40 8.38 -15.91
C ASP A 173 -15.96 6.95 -15.86
N TYR A 174 -16.87 6.66 -16.80
CA TYR A 174 -17.56 5.37 -16.85
C TYR A 174 -16.62 4.16 -16.91
N ALA A 175 -15.50 4.26 -17.62
CA ALA A 175 -14.57 3.15 -17.74
C ALA A 175 -13.89 2.85 -16.39
N ARG A 176 -13.52 3.90 -15.62
CA ARG A 176 -13.02 3.75 -14.25
C ARG A 176 -14.10 3.21 -13.33
N CYS A 177 -15.31 3.74 -13.41
CA CYS A 177 -16.45 3.31 -12.60
C CYS A 177 -16.78 1.83 -12.77
N PHE A 178 -16.79 1.31 -14.01
CA PHE A 178 -17.02 -0.12 -14.26
C PHE A 178 -15.89 -1.01 -13.73
N ARG A 179 -14.63 -0.58 -13.79
CA ARG A 179 -13.52 -1.30 -13.15
C ARG A 179 -13.66 -1.33 -11.63
N LEU A 180 -13.97 -0.19 -11.01
CA LEU A 180 -14.21 -0.09 -9.58
C LEU A 180 -15.43 -0.92 -9.14
N GLN A 181 -16.47 -0.99 -9.97
CA GLN A 181 -17.62 -1.88 -9.75
C GLN A 181 -17.24 -3.36 -9.84
N ALA A 182 -16.38 -3.74 -10.80
CA ALA A 182 -15.87 -5.11 -10.90
C ALA A 182 -15.01 -5.52 -9.69
N LEU A 183 -14.38 -4.54 -9.03
CA LEU A 183 -13.66 -4.72 -7.75
C LEU A 183 -14.59 -4.67 -6.52
N GLY A 184 -15.91 -4.50 -6.71
CA GLY A 184 -16.89 -4.42 -5.63
C GLY A 184 -16.86 -3.11 -4.83
N LEU A 185 -16.14 -2.09 -5.30
CA LEU A 185 -16.01 -0.80 -4.62
C LEU A 185 -17.16 0.15 -4.94
N LEU A 186 -17.73 0.02 -6.15
CA LEU A 186 -18.92 0.74 -6.57
C LEU A 186 -20.07 -0.22 -6.86
N THR A 187 -21.27 0.32 -6.79
CA THR A 187 -22.48 -0.28 -7.34
C THR A 187 -23.18 0.75 -8.22
N GLY A 188 -23.71 0.32 -9.35
CA GLY A 188 -24.32 1.18 -10.34
C GLY A 188 -24.94 0.33 -11.44
N GLY A 189 -25.86 0.93 -12.18
CA GLY A 189 -26.63 0.25 -13.22
C GLY A 189 -26.48 0.91 -14.57
N ILE A 190 -26.95 0.23 -15.59
CA ILE A 190 -27.31 0.84 -16.85
C ILE A 190 -28.83 0.67 -16.94
N THR A 191 -29.56 1.77 -16.96
CA THR A 191 -30.98 1.73 -17.31
C THR A 191 -31.07 1.56 -18.83
N LEU A 192 -31.67 0.46 -19.26
CA LEU A 192 -31.90 0.15 -20.66
C LEU A 192 -33.27 0.67 -21.09
N TYR A 193 -33.29 1.51 -22.12
CA TYR A 193 -34.48 1.93 -22.84
C TYR A 193 -34.49 1.26 -24.23
N PRO A 194 -35.66 1.07 -24.87
CA PRO A 194 -35.71 0.61 -26.25
C PRO A 194 -34.97 1.58 -27.18
N GLY A 195 -33.81 1.18 -27.70
CA GLY A 195 -32.99 1.98 -28.62
C GLY A 195 -31.97 2.92 -27.96
N GLU A 196 -31.98 3.04 -26.63
CA GLU A 196 -31.05 3.91 -25.88
C GLU A 196 -30.61 3.23 -24.57
N SER A 197 -29.41 3.52 -24.10
CA SER A 197 -28.98 3.11 -22.76
C SER A 197 -28.49 4.34 -22.01
N GLN A 198 -28.90 4.46 -20.76
CA GLN A 198 -28.44 5.51 -19.86
C GLN A 198 -27.69 4.87 -18.71
N VAL A 199 -26.45 5.30 -18.48
CA VAL A 199 -25.70 4.85 -17.30
C VAL A 199 -26.29 5.54 -16.08
N ASP A 200 -26.66 4.75 -15.07
CA ASP A 200 -27.17 5.26 -13.81
C ASP A 200 -26.04 5.83 -12.96
N LYS A 201 -26.41 6.55 -11.89
CA LYS A 201 -25.44 7.02 -10.90
C LYS A 201 -24.72 5.84 -10.23
N PHE A 202 -23.42 6.00 -10.00
CA PHE A 202 -22.63 5.08 -9.19
C PHE A 202 -22.67 5.49 -7.72
N TYR A 203 -22.67 4.49 -6.85
CA TYR A 203 -22.64 4.64 -5.41
C TYR A 203 -21.52 3.78 -4.81
N LEU A 204 -20.87 4.30 -3.78
CA LEU A 204 -19.90 3.52 -3.01
C LEU A 204 -20.60 2.37 -2.29
N THR A 205 -20.04 1.17 -2.42
CA THR A 205 -20.40 0.06 -1.54
C THR A 205 -19.85 0.29 -0.14
N LYS A 206 -20.22 -0.56 0.83
CA LYS A 206 -19.61 -0.54 2.17
C LYS A 206 -18.09 -0.75 2.11
N VAL A 207 -17.63 -1.63 1.20
CA VAL A 207 -16.21 -1.94 0.99
C VAL A 207 -15.51 -0.73 0.36
N GLY A 208 -16.10 -0.13 -0.68
CA GLY A 208 -15.58 1.07 -1.32
C GLY A 208 -15.42 2.23 -0.34
N ARG A 209 -16.48 2.51 0.44
CA ARG A 209 -16.46 3.58 1.45
C ARG A 209 -15.34 3.37 2.47
N ARG A 210 -15.17 2.15 2.98
CA ARG A 210 -14.16 1.86 3.99
C ARG A 210 -12.74 1.93 3.43
N LEU A 211 -12.52 1.58 2.16
CA LEU A 211 -11.24 1.82 1.50
C LEU A 211 -10.95 3.32 1.36
N CYS A 212 -11.95 4.13 1.00
CA CYS A 212 -11.80 5.60 1.00
C CYS A 212 -11.46 6.11 2.40
N ASP A 213 -12.15 5.65 3.44
CA ASP A 213 -11.86 6.05 4.82
C ASP A 213 -10.41 5.72 5.20
N VAL A 214 -9.90 4.52 4.84
CA VAL A 214 -8.48 4.16 5.05
C VAL A 214 -7.54 5.12 4.34
N VAL A 215 -7.82 5.46 3.08
CA VAL A 215 -6.97 6.37 2.31
C VAL A 215 -7.02 7.80 2.86
N MET A 216 -8.21 8.29 3.22
CA MET A 216 -8.42 9.66 3.70
C MET A 216 -7.92 9.87 5.12
N ASN A 217 -8.13 8.91 6.03
CA ASN A 217 -7.67 9.01 7.43
C ASN A 217 -6.15 8.98 7.56
N ASN A 218 -5.44 8.46 6.55
CA ASN A 218 -3.98 8.37 6.55
C ASN A 218 -3.32 9.35 5.56
N ARG A 219 -4.09 9.95 4.65
CA ARG A 219 -3.75 11.23 4.01
C ARG A 219 -3.84 12.34 5.06
N ASN A 220 -2.88 12.40 5.97
CA ASN A 220 -2.82 13.53 6.91
C ASN A 220 -2.48 14.82 6.16
N ASP A 221 -3.17 15.89 6.58
CA ASP A 221 -2.88 17.33 6.51
C ASP A 221 -1.49 17.77 5.99
#